data_AF-A0A2V0UNK7-F1
#
_entry.id   AF-A0A2V0UNK7-F1
#
_cell.length_a   1.000
_cell.length_b   1.000
_cell.length_c   1.000
_cell.angle_alpha   90.00
_cell.angle_beta   90.00
_cell.angle_gamma   90.00
#
_symmetry.space_group_name_H-M   'P 1'
#
loop_
_entity.id
_entity.type
_entity.pdbx_description
1 polymer ?
#
loop_
_entity_poly.entity_id
_entity_poly.type
_entity_poly.pdbx_seq_one_letter_code
_entity_poly.pdbx_strand_id
1 'polypeptide(L)'
;MAFRVPTVDVSVVDLTVRLEKKASYEEIKKAIKEESEGKLKGILGYTEDDVVSTDFIGDSRSSIFDAKAGIALNDNFVKLVSWYDNEWGYSSRVVDLIVHIASVKA
;
A
#
# COMPACT_ATOMS: atom_id res chain seq x y z
N MET A 1 -2.91 -6.81 -14.95
CA MET A 1 -1.87 -6.57 -15.97
C MET A 1 -0.72 -5.79 -15.33
N ALA A 2 0.44 -5.70 -15.97
CA ALA A 2 1.59 -4.96 -15.44
C ALA A 2 2.37 -4.30 -16.58
N PHE A 3 2.91 -3.11 -16.33
CA PHE A 3 3.84 -2.43 -17.23
C PHE A 3 5.22 -2.42 -16.58
N ARG A 4 6.24 -2.81 -17.33
CA ARG A 4 7.63 -2.71 -16.89
C ARG A 4 8.18 -1.35 -17.34
N VAL A 5 8.82 -0.66 -16.41
CA VAL A 5 9.48 0.63 -16.63
C VAL A 5 10.96 0.49 -16.25
N PRO A 6 11.86 1.35 -16.76
CA PRO A 6 13.30 1.22 -16.51
C PRO A 6 13.71 1.78 -15.13
N THR A 7 13.15 1.22 -14.06
CA THR A 7 13.58 1.42 -12.67
C THR A 7 14.20 0.13 -12.15
N VAL A 8 15.26 0.24 -11.34
CA VAL A 8 15.97 -0.93 -10.81
C VAL A 8 15.18 -1.64 -9.72
N ASP A 9 14.40 -0.88 -8.96
CA ASP A 9 13.64 -1.34 -7.82
C ASP A 9 12.49 -0.37 -7.53
N VAL A 10 11.63 -0.76 -6.58
CA VAL A 10 10.38 -0.14 -6.18
C VAL A 10 9.34 -0.15 -7.29
N SER A 11 8.13 -0.55 -6.90
CA SER A 11 6.98 -0.65 -7.77
C SER A 11 5.79 0.09 -7.16
N VAL A 12 4.78 0.31 -7.99
CA VAL A 12 3.54 0.99 -7.58
C VAL A 12 2.32 0.23 -8.10
N VAL A 13 1.31 0.13 -7.25
CA VAL A 13 -0.03 -0.36 -7.59
C VAL A 13 -0.90 0.85 -7.95
N ASP A 14 -1.52 0.79 -9.12
CA ASP A 14 -2.64 1.65 -9.50
C ASP A 14 -3.92 0.80 -9.49
N LEU A 15 -4.77 1.02 -8.49
CA LEU A 15 -6.03 0.31 -8.32
C LEU A 15 -7.20 1.23 -8.66
N THR A 16 -7.84 0.98 -9.80
CA THR A 16 -9.12 1.61 -10.15
C THR A 16 -10.27 0.68 -9.77
N VAL A 17 -11.17 1.14 -8.90
CA VAL A 17 -12.20 0.31 -8.28
C VAL A 17 -13.55 1.02 -8.20
N ARG A 18 -14.63 0.25 -8.33
CA ARG A 18 -16.00 0.71 -8.07
C ARG A 18 -16.48 0.21 -6.70
N LEU A 19 -16.82 1.12 -5.81
CA LEU A 19 -17.29 0.83 -4.46
C LEU A 19 -18.79 0.55 -4.45
N GLU A 20 -19.20 -0.49 -3.72
CA GLU A 20 -20.62 -0.79 -3.48
C GLU A 20 -21.27 0.29 -2.60
N LYS A 21 -20.61 0.62 -1.47
CA LYS A 21 -21.00 1.73 -0.60
C LYS A 21 -20.27 3.00 -1.03
N LYS A 22 -21.02 4.10 -1.13
CA LYS A 22 -20.45 5.43 -1.40
C LYS A 22 -19.45 5.84 -0.32
N ALA A 23 -18.33 6.41 -0.74
CA ALA A 23 -17.34 7.01 0.13
C ALA A 23 -16.65 8.18 -0.57
N SER A 24 -16.53 9.30 0.13
CA SER A 24 -15.67 10.41 -0.26
C SER A 24 -14.19 10.00 -0.18
N TYR A 25 -13.34 10.70 -0.92
CA TYR A 25 -11.90 10.42 -0.90
C TYR A 25 -11.29 10.64 0.49
N GLU A 26 -11.79 11.62 1.26
CA GLU A 26 -11.39 11.84 2.65
C GLU A 26 -11.75 10.66 3.57
N GLU A 27 -12.94 10.06 3.39
CA GLU A 27 -13.33 8.86 4.16
C GLU A 27 -12.41 7.67 3.83
N ILE A 28 -12.03 7.50 2.55
CA ILE A 28 -11.09 6.46 2.13
C ILE A 28 -9.71 6.69 2.77
N LYS A 29 -9.18 7.92 2.67
CA LYS A 29 -7.90 8.29 3.29
C LYS A 29 -7.90 8.01 4.78
N LYS A 30 -8.97 8.41 5.48
CA LYS A 30 -9.13 8.19 6.92
C LYS A 30 -9.14 6.70 7.26
N ALA A 31 -9.92 5.89 6.54
CA ALA A 31 -9.99 4.45 6.79
C ALA A 31 -8.64 3.75 6.60
N ILE A 32 -7.89 4.13 5.55
CA ILE A 32 -6.55 3.58 5.30
C ILE A 32 -5.57 4.01 6.40
N LYS A 33 -5.60 5.29 6.81
CA LYS A 33 -4.75 5.81 7.88
C LYS A 33 -5.01 5.08 9.20
N GLU A 34 -6.28 4.92 9.57
CA GLU A 34 -6.70 4.19 10.78
C GLU A 34 -6.18 2.75 10.80
N GLU A 35 -6.30 2.01 9.69
CA GLU A 35 -5.78 0.63 9.63
C GLU A 35 -4.25 0.58 9.60
N SER A 36 -3.58 1.57 8.99
CA SER A 36 -2.11 1.69 8.97
C SER A 36 -1.51 1.97 10.35
N GLU A 37 -2.23 2.68 11.21
CA GLU A 37 -1.82 2.98 12.59
C GLU A 37 -2.31 1.90 13.57
N GLY A 38 -3.29 1.10 13.16
CA GLY A 38 -3.94 0.05 13.94
C GLY A 38 -3.48 -1.36 13.56
N LYS A 39 -4.40 -2.17 13.02
CA LYS A 39 -4.21 -3.62 12.84
C LYS A 39 -3.14 -3.98 11.84
N LEU A 40 -2.90 -3.11 10.85
CA LEU A 40 -1.92 -3.32 9.79
C LEU A 40 -0.64 -2.53 10.02
N LYS A 41 -0.39 -2.05 11.25
CA LYS A 41 0.82 -1.31 11.58
C LYS A 41 2.07 -2.13 11.25
N GLY A 42 2.99 -1.51 10.49
CA GLY A 42 4.21 -2.15 9.98
C GLY A 42 4.02 -2.96 8.69
N ILE A 43 2.77 -3.15 8.24
CA ILE A 43 2.42 -3.82 6.98
C ILE A 43 1.88 -2.79 5.98
N LEU A 44 0.90 -1.99 6.39
CA LEU A 44 0.31 -0.88 5.64
C LEU A 44 0.89 0.44 6.15
N GLY A 45 1.32 1.29 5.23
CA GLY A 45 1.73 2.66 5.47
C GLY A 45 0.77 3.65 4.83
N TYR A 46 0.87 4.91 5.26
CA TYR A 46 0.10 6.03 4.76
C TYR A 46 1.03 7.24 4.64
N THR A 47 0.97 7.97 3.53
CA THR A 47 1.73 9.22 3.34
C THR A 47 0.89 10.28 2.63
N GLU A 48 1.13 11.54 3.00
CA GLU A 48 0.65 12.75 2.31
C GLU A 48 1.84 13.58 1.76
N ASP A 49 3.06 13.05 1.86
CA ASP A 49 4.25 13.72 1.33
C ASP A 49 4.31 13.58 -0.20
N ASP A 50 4.96 14.52 -0.87
CA ASP A 50 5.16 14.48 -2.31
C ASP A 50 6.38 13.60 -2.64
N VAL A 51 6.13 12.28 -2.65
CA VAL A 51 7.14 11.21 -2.74
C VAL A 51 7.34 10.69 -4.17
N VAL A 52 8.46 10.02 -4.38
CA VAL A 52 8.80 9.26 -5.60
C VAL A 52 9.31 7.87 -5.26
N SER A 53 9.56 7.03 -6.28
CA SER A 53 9.93 5.62 -6.07
C SER A 53 11.16 5.43 -5.18
N THR A 54 12.19 6.26 -5.32
CA THR A 54 13.44 6.12 -4.56
C THR A 54 13.27 6.35 -3.05
N ASP A 55 12.22 7.02 -2.63
CA ASP A 55 11.94 7.28 -1.21
C ASP A 55 11.52 6.01 -0.45
N PHE A 56 11.20 4.94 -1.18
CA PHE A 56 10.73 3.66 -0.63
C PHE A 56 11.74 2.52 -0.74
N ILE A 57 12.96 2.77 -1.23
CA ILE A 57 14.00 1.74 -1.29
C ILE A 57 14.34 1.29 0.14
N GLY A 58 14.23 -0.02 0.40
CA GLY A 58 14.44 -0.59 1.73
C GLY A 58 13.26 -0.39 2.70
N ASP A 59 12.09 0.04 2.22
CA ASP A 59 10.90 0.12 3.06
C ASP A 59 10.32 -1.28 3.31
N SER A 60 10.28 -1.68 4.58
CA SER A 60 9.82 -3.01 4.97
C SER A 60 8.30 -3.20 4.88
N ARG A 61 7.51 -2.14 4.68
CA ARG A 61 6.04 -2.22 4.59
C ARG A 61 5.64 -2.87 3.25
N SER A 62 4.52 -3.58 3.26
CA SER A 62 4.00 -4.25 2.05
C SER A 62 3.23 -3.33 1.12
N SER A 63 2.70 -2.24 1.65
CA SER A 63 1.88 -1.30 0.90
C SER A 63 1.98 0.04 1.61
N ILE A 64 2.32 1.10 0.88
CA ILE A 64 2.32 2.46 1.39
C ILE A 64 1.33 3.25 0.53
N PHE A 65 0.20 3.63 1.10
CA PHE A 65 -0.82 4.39 0.38
C PHE A 65 -0.39 5.84 0.21
N ASP A 66 -0.47 6.32 -1.03
CA ASP A 66 -0.16 7.70 -1.40
C ASP A 66 -1.46 8.49 -1.54
N ALA A 67 -1.71 9.34 -0.55
CA ALA A 67 -2.94 10.10 -0.43
C ALA A 67 -3.09 11.23 -1.45
N LYS A 68 -2.02 11.64 -2.12
CA LYS A 68 -2.06 12.73 -3.11
C LYS A 68 -2.04 12.21 -4.55
N ALA A 69 -1.54 10.99 -4.77
CA ALA A 69 -1.47 10.40 -6.11
C ALA A 69 -2.78 9.76 -6.60
N GLY A 70 -3.72 9.42 -5.69
CA GLY A 70 -5.03 8.89 -6.06
C GLY A 70 -6.04 9.98 -6.48
N ILE A 71 -7.15 9.56 -7.08
CA ILE A 71 -8.22 10.46 -7.49
C ILE A 71 -9.59 9.77 -7.47
N ALA A 72 -10.60 10.47 -6.95
CA ALA A 72 -11.99 10.04 -7.03
C ALA A 72 -12.71 10.71 -8.19
N LEU A 73 -13.35 9.93 -9.07
CA LEU A 73 -14.21 10.48 -10.12
C LEU A 73 -15.59 10.85 -9.55
N ASN A 74 -16.10 9.99 -8.67
CA ASN A 74 -17.32 10.18 -7.88
C ASN A 74 -17.26 9.26 -6.66
N ASP A 75 -18.25 9.36 -5.77
CA ASP A 75 -18.31 8.62 -4.50
C ASP A 75 -18.31 7.09 -4.63
N ASN A 76 -18.50 6.55 -5.85
CA ASN A 76 -18.50 5.12 -6.11
C ASN A 76 -17.35 4.67 -7.01
N PHE A 77 -16.55 5.56 -7.59
CA PHE A 77 -15.53 5.17 -8.57
C PHE A 77 -14.24 5.95 -8.36
N VAL A 78 -13.20 5.23 -7.92
CA VAL A 78 -11.96 5.82 -7.41
C VAL A 78 -10.74 5.09 -7.96
N LYS A 79 -9.64 5.84 -8.09
CA LYS A 79 -8.30 5.33 -8.34
C LYS A 79 -7.45 5.56 -7.09
N LEU A 80 -6.82 4.51 -6.60
CA LEU A 80 -5.93 4.50 -5.44
C LEU A 80 -4.52 4.13 -5.89
N VAL A 81 -3.51 4.75 -5.27
CA VAL A 81 -2.10 4.53 -5.57
C VAL A 81 -1.41 4.02 -4.32
N SER A 82 -0.61 2.96 -4.46
CA SER A 82 0.19 2.45 -3.36
C SER A 82 1.56 1.97 -3.80
N TRP A 83 2.59 2.47 -3.12
CA TRP A 83 3.98 2.10 -3.31
C TRP A 83 4.31 0.80 -2.57
N TYR A 84 5.30 0.08 -3.08
CA TYR A 84 5.92 -1.04 -2.39
C TYR A 84 7.33 -1.27 -2.95
N ASP A 85 8.27 -1.52 -2.05
CA ASP A 85 9.52 -2.14 -2.43
C ASP A 85 9.24 -3.62 -2.74
N ASN A 86 9.36 -3.98 -4.03
CA ASN A 86 9.06 -5.32 -4.52
C ASN A 86 10.08 -6.37 -4.06
N GLU A 87 11.29 -5.96 -3.67
CA GLU A 87 12.31 -6.87 -3.14
C GLU A 87 12.20 -6.95 -1.61
N TRP A 88 12.32 -5.81 -0.94
CA TRP A 88 12.50 -5.72 0.51
C TRP A 88 11.19 -5.92 1.29
N GLY A 89 10.12 -5.25 0.86
CA GLY A 89 8.80 -5.38 1.49
C GLY A 89 8.28 -6.81 1.42
N TYR A 90 8.46 -7.48 0.28
CA TYR A 90 8.10 -8.89 0.12
C TYR A 90 8.99 -9.82 0.95
N SER A 91 10.32 -9.62 0.91
CA SER A 91 11.26 -10.43 1.70
C SER A 91 10.97 -10.36 3.20
N SER A 92 10.61 -9.17 3.70
CA SER A 92 10.18 -8.98 5.09
C SER A 92 8.96 -9.82 5.43
N ARG A 93 7.94 -9.88 4.54
CA ARG A 93 6.75 -10.72 4.74
C ARG A 93 7.05 -12.21 4.72
N VAL A 94 8.03 -12.66 3.93
CA VAL A 94 8.45 -14.07 3.95
C VAL A 94 8.98 -14.45 5.32
N VAL A 95 9.80 -13.59 5.93
CA VAL A 95 10.31 -13.81 7.30
C VAL A 95 9.16 -13.79 8.32
N ASP A 96 8.26 -12.79 8.24
CA ASP A 96 7.11 -12.69 9.14
C ASP A 96 6.22 -13.94 9.07
N LEU A 97 5.99 -14.47 7.87
CA LEU A 97 5.21 -15.68 7.66
C LEU A 97 5.89 -16.91 8.28
N ILE A 98 7.22 -17.05 8.16
CA ILE A 98 7.96 -18.15 8.79
C ILE A 98 7.82 -18.08 10.31
N VAL A 99 7.96 -16.90 10.90
CA VAL A 99 7.78 -16.69 12.35
C VAL A 99 6.36 -17.05 12.77
N HIS A 100 5.36 -16.66 12.00
CA HIS A 100 3.97 -17.03 12.26
C HIS A 100 3.73 -18.54 12.18
N ILE A 101 4.25 -19.21 11.14
CA ILE A 101 4.14 -20.68 11.01
C ILE A 101 4.78 -21.39 12.21
N ALA A 102 5.92 -20.90 12.69
CA ALA A 102 6.59 -21.45 13.86
C ALA A 102 5.79 -21.23 15.16
N SER A 103 5.08 -20.10 15.30
CA SER A 103 4.31 -19.80 16.51
C SER A 103 2.98 -20.57 16.60
N VAL A 104 2.43 -21.02 15.47
CA VAL A 104 1.18 -21.80 15.43
C VAL A 104 1.40 -23.32 15.33
N LYS A 105 2.63 -23.78 15.06
CA LYS A 105 2.99 -25.20 15.15
C LYS A 105 3.16 -25.59 16.62
N ALA A 106 2.27 -26.46 17.09
CA ALA A 106 2.36 -27.17 18.36
C ALA A 106 3.49 -28.21 18.35
#